data_AF-U2RMC7-F1
#
_entry.id   AF-U2RMC7-F1
#
_cell.length_a   1.000
_cell.length_b   1.000
_cell.length_c   1.000
_cell.angle_alpha   90.00
_cell.angle_beta   90.00
_cell.angle_gamma   90.00
#
_symmetry.space_group_name_H-M   'P 1'
#
loop_
_entity.id
_entity.type
_entity.pdbx_description
1 polymer ?
#
loop_
_entity_poly.entity_id
_entity_poly.type
_entity_poly.pdbx_seq_one_letter_code
_entity_poly.pdbx_strand_id
1 'polypeptide(L)'
;TSWAPEGHVVASAQADRSAQALGGAAPAAPRITGWRDAEGSLTLGSAAFERGRLVRLAGRAVSGPRLELFRAPTDNDEGSAFSDPTGSDGAVPGVSSASLWRAHGLDRLVHRLVAVQEAPGALRTLTRVSAADSALSLTVETVWALVGDELELRVEIEPSAGWPTVWPRIGVRFNLPDGGEPIPGAEWFGLGPRESYPDSIQAARLGRYTASVDELSVPYA
;
A
#
# COMPACT_ATOMS: atom_id res chain seq x y z
N THR A 1 -31.96 28.83 -3.42
CA THR A 1 -31.55 30.21 -3.10
C THR A 1 -31.00 30.87 -4.36
N SER A 2 -30.46 32.09 -4.31
CA SER A 2 -29.79 32.72 -5.46
C SER A 2 -28.45 32.08 -5.84
N TRP A 3 -27.87 31.25 -4.96
CA TRP A 3 -26.53 30.68 -5.09
C TRP A 3 -26.50 29.14 -5.06
N ALA A 4 -27.63 28.48 -4.76
CA ALA A 4 -27.74 27.02 -4.78
C ALA A 4 -29.17 26.54 -5.08
N PRO A 5 -29.31 25.38 -5.75
CA PRO A 5 -30.60 24.74 -5.98
C PRO A 5 -31.22 24.19 -4.67
N GLU A 6 -32.52 23.85 -4.71
CA GLU A 6 -33.16 23.06 -3.65
C GLU A 6 -32.45 21.72 -3.46
N GLY A 7 -32.32 21.26 -2.21
CA GLY A 7 -31.61 20.02 -1.87
C GLY A 7 -30.07 20.14 -1.75
N HIS A 8 -29.50 21.35 -1.92
CA HIS A 8 -28.07 21.57 -1.69
C HIS A 8 -27.65 21.26 -0.25
N VAL A 9 -26.65 20.37 -0.10
CA VAL A 9 -26.15 19.94 1.20
C VAL A 9 -25.16 20.97 1.76
N VAL A 10 -25.51 21.58 2.90
CA VAL A 10 -24.66 22.57 3.60
C VAL A 10 -23.72 21.92 4.59
N ALA A 11 -24.18 20.89 5.31
CA ALA A 11 -23.39 20.16 6.30
C ALA A 11 -23.82 18.69 6.34
N SER A 12 -22.88 17.81 6.66
CA SER A 12 -23.15 16.39 6.86
C SER A 12 -22.22 15.79 7.90
N ALA A 13 -22.68 14.75 8.58
CA ALA A 13 -21.92 13.97 9.53
C ALA A 13 -22.33 12.49 9.45
N GLN A 14 -21.46 11.59 9.89
CA GLN A 14 -21.75 10.16 10.01
C GLN A 14 -21.37 9.67 11.41
N ALA A 15 -22.08 8.67 11.89
CA ALA A 15 -21.78 7.97 13.13
C ALA A 15 -21.77 6.47 12.84
N ASP A 16 -20.75 5.77 13.34
CA ASP A 16 -20.70 4.31 13.23
C ASP A 16 -21.77 3.68 14.14
N ARG A 17 -22.60 2.82 13.54
CA ARG A 17 -23.67 2.06 14.19
C ARG A 17 -23.49 0.56 14.01
N SER A 18 -22.32 0.13 13.54
CA SER A 18 -21.98 -1.28 13.39
C SER A 18 -22.15 -1.97 14.74
N ALA A 19 -22.78 -3.14 14.74
CA ALA A 19 -22.83 -3.95 15.94
C ALA A 19 -21.39 -4.25 16.37
N GLN A 20 -21.02 -3.90 17.59
CA GLN A 20 -19.77 -4.39 18.16
C GLN A 20 -19.85 -5.92 18.14
N ALA A 21 -18.99 -6.57 17.36
CA ALA A 21 -18.83 -8.00 17.45
C ALA A 21 -18.34 -8.32 18.86
N LEU A 22 -19.25 -8.75 19.74
CA LEU A 22 -18.92 -9.24 21.06
C LEU A 22 -18.07 -10.51 20.87
N GLY A 23 -16.75 -10.39 21.02
CA GLY A 23 -15.86 -11.53 21.17
C GLY A 23 -15.38 -12.22 19.89
N GLY A 24 -15.44 -11.57 18.73
CA GLY A 24 -14.66 -12.05 17.58
C GLY A 24 -13.17 -11.80 17.84
N ALA A 25 -12.41 -12.84 18.20
CA ALA A 25 -10.96 -12.75 18.11
C ALA A 25 -10.62 -12.28 16.69
N ALA A 26 -9.73 -11.29 16.56
CA ALA A 26 -9.18 -10.94 15.25
C ALA A 26 -8.76 -12.25 14.57
N PRO A 27 -9.10 -12.47 13.28
CA PRO A 27 -8.73 -13.70 12.59
C PRO A 27 -7.23 -13.93 12.80
N ALA A 28 -6.89 -14.94 13.59
CA ALA A 28 -5.51 -15.25 13.88
C ALA A 28 -4.90 -15.78 12.58
N ALA A 29 -3.79 -15.20 12.15
CA ALA A 29 -3.08 -15.69 10.98
C ALA A 29 -2.88 -17.22 11.12
N PRO A 30 -3.21 -18.01 10.09
CA PRO A 30 -3.12 -19.45 10.18
C PRO A 30 -1.68 -19.84 10.54
N ARG A 31 -1.53 -20.73 11.52
CA ARG A 31 -0.21 -21.25 11.90
C ARG A 31 0.25 -22.26 10.85
N ILE A 32 0.97 -21.79 9.85
CA ILE A 32 1.53 -22.62 8.78
C ILE A 32 2.81 -23.27 9.29
N THR A 33 2.92 -24.59 9.12
CA THR A 33 4.08 -25.39 9.55
C THR A 33 4.65 -26.18 8.38
N GLY A 34 5.88 -26.67 8.53
CA GLY A 34 6.53 -27.48 7.49
C GLY A 34 7.18 -26.68 6.36
N TRP A 35 7.55 -25.42 6.61
CA TRP A 35 8.31 -24.59 5.67
C TRP A 35 9.60 -25.26 5.23
N ARG A 36 9.85 -25.26 3.93
CA ARG A 36 11.09 -25.77 3.30
C ARG A 36 11.52 -24.82 2.21
N ASP A 37 12.82 -24.69 2.03
CA ASP A 37 13.38 -23.94 0.90
C ASP A 37 12.91 -24.57 -0.42
N ALA A 38 12.50 -23.72 -1.36
CA ALA A 38 11.88 -24.13 -2.61
C ALA A 38 12.21 -23.14 -3.75
N GLU A 39 11.90 -23.53 -4.99
CA GLU A 39 11.98 -22.59 -6.11
C GLU A 39 10.85 -21.56 -6.03
N GLY A 40 9.64 -21.91 -5.58
CA GLY A 40 8.47 -21.03 -5.56
C GLY A 40 7.74 -20.96 -6.90
N SER A 41 7.69 -22.06 -7.64
CA SER A 41 6.99 -22.18 -8.91
C SER A 41 5.76 -23.08 -8.73
N LEU A 42 4.63 -22.47 -8.39
CA LEU A 42 3.40 -23.16 -7.98
C LEU A 42 2.14 -22.33 -8.25
N THR A 43 0.98 -22.95 -8.07
CA THR A 43 -0.33 -22.27 -8.07
C THR A 43 -0.98 -22.41 -6.70
N LEU A 44 -1.49 -21.31 -6.17
CA LEU A 44 -2.28 -21.26 -4.93
C LEU A 44 -3.60 -20.55 -5.25
N GLY A 45 -4.68 -21.34 -5.36
CA GLY A 45 -6.01 -20.80 -5.68
C GLY A 45 -5.99 -20.04 -7.02
N SER A 46 -6.33 -18.75 -6.97
CA SER A 46 -6.36 -17.88 -8.14
C SER A 46 -5.00 -17.30 -8.54
N ALA A 47 -3.94 -17.52 -7.75
CA ALA A 47 -2.60 -16.98 -7.98
C ALA A 47 -1.63 -18.04 -8.54
N ALA A 48 -0.78 -17.62 -9.47
CA ALA A 48 0.34 -18.42 -9.93
C ALA A 48 1.65 -17.67 -9.74
N PHE A 49 2.68 -18.44 -9.37
CA PHE A 49 4.00 -17.95 -9.01
C PHE A 49 5.08 -18.63 -9.85
N GLU A 50 6.13 -17.87 -10.16
CA GLU A 50 7.35 -18.36 -10.76
C GLU A 50 8.53 -17.83 -9.96
N ARG A 51 9.39 -18.74 -9.48
CA ARG A 51 10.57 -18.38 -8.67
C ARG A 51 10.24 -17.46 -7.48
N GLY A 52 9.13 -17.73 -6.81
CA GLY A 52 8.59 -16.96 -5.68
C GLY A 52 7.91 -15.65 -6.06
N ARG A 53 7.80 -15.30 -7.34
CA ARG A 53 7.16 -14.05 -7.80
C ARG A 53 5.76 -14.33 -8.32
N LEU A 54 4.79 -13.51 -7.93
CA LEU A 54 3.46 -13.55 -8.53
C LEU A 54 3.57 -13.14 -10.01
N VAL A 55 3.01 -13.98 -10.89
CA VAL A 55 2.97 -13.73 -12.35
C VAL A 55 1.54 -13.63 -12.89
N ARG A 56 0.56 -14.19 -12.16
CA ARG A 56 -0.84 -14.18 -12.55
C ARG A 56 -1.75 -14.23 -11.32
N LEU A 57 -2.85 -13.49 -11.35
CA LEU A 57 -3.88 -13.47 -10.32
C LEU A 57 -5.24 -13.37 -10.99
N ALA A 58 -6.16 -14.25 -10.61
CA ALA A 58 -7.52 -14.31 -11.17
C ALA A 58 -7.54 -14.32 -12.72
N GLY A 59 -6.61 -15.06 -13.33
CA GLY A 59 -6.50 -15.19 -14.78
C GLY A 59 -5.76 -14.05 -15.50
N ARG A 60 -5.42 -12.95 -14.82
CA ARG A 60 -4.73 -11.79 -15.42
C ARG A 60 -3.25 -11.76 -15.07
N ALA A 61 -2.42 -11.30 -16.00
CA ALA A 61 -1.01 -11.04 -15.72
C ALA A 61 -0.89 -9.96 -14.64
N VAL A 62 0.01 -10.17 -13.69
CA VAL A 62 0.27 -9.22 -12.59
C VAL A 62 1.71 -9.39 -12.13
N SER A 63 2.30 -8.34 -11.58
CA SER A 63 3.54 -8.47 -10.80
C SER A 63 3.44 -7.68 -9.51
N GLY A 64 4.13 -8.16 -8.47
CA GLY A 64 4.05 -7.63 -7.11
C GLY A 64 3.81 -8.76 -6.10
N PRO A 65 3.41 -8.43 -4.85
CA PRO A 65 3.51 -7.09 -4.26
C PRO A 65 4.97 -6.64 -4.18
N ARG A 66 5.22 -5.34 -4.36
CA ARG A 66 6.51 -4.71 -4.04
C ARG A 66 6.32 -3.62 -3.03
N LEU A 67 7.13 -3.59 -1.96
CA LEU A 67 7.17 -2.46 -1.04
C LEU A 67 7.36 -1.16 -1.81
N GLU A 68 6.58 -0.14 -1.46
CA GLU A 68 6.71 1.21 -1.96
C GLU A 68 6.71 2.17 -0.76
N LEU A 69 7.81 2.91 -0.60
CA LEU A 69 7.89 4.00 0.39
C LEU A 69 7.71 5.37 -0.28
N PHE A 70 7.96 5.48 -1.59
CA PHE A 70 7.95 6.74 -2.29
C PHE A 70 6.56 7.16 -2.76
N ARG A 71 6.36 8.48 -2.83
CA ARG A 71 5.27 9.12 -3.58
C ARG A 71 5.84 10.22 -4.45
N ALA A 72 5.22 10.48 -5.60
CA ALA A 72 5.47 11.72 -6.32
C ALA A 72 5.20 12.89 -5.36
N PRO A 73 6.21 13.73 -5.05
CA PRO A 73 6.06 14.79 -4.05
C PRO A 73 4.97 15.80 -4.43
N THR A 74 4.20 16.22 -3.44
CA THR A 74 3.28 17.37 -3.56
C THR A 74 4.05 18.69 -3.46
N ASP A 75 3.41 19.82 -3.78
CA ASP A 75 4.01 21.14 -3.56
C ASP A 75 4.44 21.37 -2.11
N ASN A 76 3.66 20.86 -1.15
CA ASN A 76 3.99 20.92 0.27
C ASN A 76 5.24 20.10 0.61
N ASP A 77 5.43 18.94 -0.04
CA ASP A 77 6.60 18.09 0.16
C ASP A 77 7.87 18.72 -0.44
N GLU A 78 7.73 19.49 -1.52
CA GLU A 78 8.82 20.23 -2.17
C GLU A 78 9.17 21.54 -1.45
N GLY A 79 8.22 22.11 -0.69
CA GLY A 79 8.42 23.31 0.12
C GLY A 79 9.36 23.09 1.31
N SER A 80 10.22 24.08 1.60
CA SER A 80 11.13 24.08 2.76
C SER A 80 10.80 25.16 3.80
N ALA A 81 9.83 26.03 3.50
CA ALA A 81 9.48 27.19 4.33
C ALA A 81 8.81 26.82 5.66
N PHE A 82 8.26 25.60 5.75
CA PHE A 82 7.54 25.09 6.92
C PHE A 82 8.23 23.87 7.55
N SER A 83 9.51 23.64 7.26
CA SER A 83 10.33 22.60 7.92
C SER A 83 10.68 23.01 9.35
N ASP A 84 9.66 23.30 10.16
CA ASP A 84 9.80 23.55 11.60
C ASP A 84 9.84 22.18 12.31
N PRO A 85 10.92 21.86 13.07
CA PRO A 85 11.04 20.63 13.84
C PRO A 85 9.92 20.40 14.85
N THR A 86 9.12 21.42 15.18
CA THR A 86 7.96 21.29 16.08
C THR A 86 6.71 20.70 15.42
N GLY A 87 6.66 20.67 14.07
CA GLY A 87 5.50 20.21 13.31
C GLY A 87 5.62 18.83 12.67
N SER A 88 6.84 18.28 12.54
CA SER A 88 7.07 16.94 11.97
C SER A 88 8.33 16.32 12.56
N ASP A 89 8.21 15.08 13.04
CA ASP A 89 9.35 14.24 13.36
C ASP A 89 10.27 14.11 12.14
N GLY A 90 11.59 14.15 12.32
CA GLY A 90 12.55 14.00 11.22
C GLY A 90 12.60 15.15 10.20
N ALA A 91 11.96 16.29 10.48
CA ALA A 91 12.15 17.51 9.68
C ALA A 91 13.54 18.11 9.91
N VAL A 92 14.14 18.65 8.85
CA VAL A 92 15.40 19.38 8.91
C VAL A 92 15.15 20.83 8.50
N PRO A 93 15.49 21.83 9.33
CA PRO A 93 15.25 23.23 9.02
C PRO A 93 15.82 23.63 7.65
N GLY A 94 14.98 24.27 6.82
CA GLY A 94 15.36 24.73 5.48
C GLY A 94 15.52 23.63 4.43
N VAL A 95 15.22 22.38 4.75
CA VAL A 95 15.25 21.25 3.80
C VAL A 95 13.83 20.71 3.61
N SER A 96 13.42 20.54 2.35
CA SER A 96 12.12 19.97 2.03
C SER A 96 12.10 18.45 2.23
N SER A 97 10.94 17.88 2.56
CA SER A 97 10.79 16.42 2.71
C SER A 97 11.18 15.70 1.43
N ALA A 98 10.78 16.22 0.27
CA ALA A 98 11.13 15.65 -1.03
C ALA A 98 12.65 15.59 -1.29
N SER A 99 13.40 16.59 -0.82
CA SER A 99 14.86 16.59 -0.89
C SER A 99 15.47 15.49 -0.01
N LEU A 100 14.96 15.34 1.22
CA LEU A 100 15.40 14.27 2.14
C LEU A 100 15.09 12.89 1.56
N TRP A 101 13.90 12.69 0.99
CA TRP A 101 13.50 11.41 0.40
C TRP A 101 14.41 10.99 -0.75
N ARG A 102 14.73 11.92 -1.66
CA ARG A 102 15.66 11.68 -2.78
C ARG A 102 17.09 11.45 -2.29
N ALA A 103 17.55 12.21 -1.30
CA ALA A 103 18.86 12.02 -0.69
C ALA A 103 19.01 10.62 -0.05
N HIS A 104 17.95 10.13 0.60
CA HIS A 104 17.89 8.77 1.15
C HIS A 104 17.53 7.69 0.13
N GLY A 105 17.32 8.07 -1.13
CA GLY A 105 17.05 7.17 -2.25
C GLY A 105 15.73 6.42 -2.15
N LEU A 106 14.72 6.98 -1.48
CA LEU A 106 13.40 6.35 -1.34
C LEU A 106 12.73 6.15 -2.72
N ASP A 107 13.04 6.99 -3.70
CA ASP A 107 12.57 6.94 -5.08
C ASP A 107 13.21 5.83 -5.93
N ARG A 108 14.26 5.17 -5.42
CA ARG A 108 15.10 4.22 -6.17
C ARG A 108 15.42 2.96 -5.37
N LEU A 109 14.43 2.46 -4.63
CA LEU A 109 14.55 1.22 -3.85
C LEU A 109 14.84 0.01 -4.76
N VAL A 110 15.80 -0.81 -4.33
CA VAL A 110 16.17 -2.07 -4.96
C VAL A 110 15.67 -3.21 -4.10
N HIS A 111 15.05 -4.20 -4.75
CA HIS A 111 14.47 -5.37 -4.10
C HIS A 111 15.31 -6.61 -4.42
N ARG A 112 15.85 -7.24 -3.39
CA ARG A 112 16.60 -8.49 -3.51
C ARG A 112 15.86 -9.60 -2.79
N LEU A 113 15.37 -10.57 -3.54
CA LEU A 113 14.79 -11.80 -3.00
C LEU A 113 15.91 -12.58 -2.29
N VAL A 114 15.70 -12.89 -1.02
CA VAL A 114 16.66 -13.57 -0.14
C VAL A 114 16.30 -15.03 0.04
N ALA A 115 15.01 -15.32 0.24
CA ALA A 115 14.54 -16.68 0.46
C ALA A 115 13.16 -16.88 -0.17
N VAL A 116 12.92 -18.11 -0.59
CA VAL A 116 11.64 -18.62 -1.04
C VAL A 116 11.41 -19.95 -0.32
N GLN A 117 10.28 -20.04 0.37
CA GLN A 117 9.92 -21.23 1.13
C GLN A 117 8.48 -21.63 0.82
N GLU A 118 8.23 -22.92 0.75
CA GLU A 118 6.90 -23.49 0.55
C GLU A 118 6.51 -24.33 1.76
N ALA A 119 5.21 -24.36 2.01
CA ALA A 119 4.54 -25.25 2.96
C ALA A 119 3.22 -25.72 2.32
N PRO A 120 2.55 -26.75 2.85
CA PRO A 120 1.27 -27.20 2.29
C PRO A 120 0.27 -26.04 2.18
N GLY A 121 -0.09 -25.70 0.93
CA GLY A 121 -1.04 -24.61 0.64
C GLY A 121 -0.50 -23.19 0.85
N ALA A 122 0.84 -22.99 0.96
CA ALA A 122 1.41 -21.68 1.22
C ALA A 122 2.78 -21.44 0.59
N LEU A 123 3.05 -20.16 0.28
CA LEU A 123 4.31 -19.65 -0.24
C LEU A 123 4.76 -18.47 0.63
N ARG A 124 6.01 -18.50 1.09
CA ARG A 124 6.67 -17.40 1.81
C ARG A 124 7.85 -16.90 1.01
N THR A 125 7.98 -15.59 0.92
CA THR A 125 9.21 -14.97 0.42
C THR A 125 9.75 -13.96 1.41
N LEU A 126 11.07 -13.88 1.48
CA LEU A 126 11.79 -12.87 2.23
C LEU A 126 12.55 -11.98 1.25
N THR A 127 12.26 -10.69 1.24
CA THR A 127 12.91 -9.71 0.38
C THR A 127 13.64 -8.67 1.22
N ARG A 128 14.91 -8.40 0.88
CA ARG A 128 15.64 -7.26 1.43
C ARG A 128 15.48 -6.08 0.48
N VAL A 129 15.07 -4.94 1.00
CA VAL A 129 14.84 -3.71 0.24
C VAL A 129 15.76 -2.61 0.76
N SER A 130 16.49 -1.94 -0.13
CA SER A 130 17.32 -0.78 0.20
C SER A 130 17.56 0.10 -1.03
N ALA A 131 17.84 1.38 -0.83
CA ALA A 131 18.43 2.18 -1.90
C ALA A 131 19.87 1.71 -2.17
N ALA A 132 20.37 1.92 -3.39
CA ALA A 132 21.79 1.74 -3.67
C ALA A 132 22.62 2.72 -2.82
N ASP A 133 23.75 2.25 -2.30
CA ASP A 133 24.66 2.99 -1.41
C ASP A 133 24.03 3.42 -0.07
N SER A 134 23.04 2.67 0.43
CA SER A 134 22.42 2.90 1.73
C SER A 134 22.68 1.76 2.70
N ALA A 135 23.02 2.10 3.95
CA ALA A 135 23.04 1.16 5.07
C ALA A 135 21.64 0.87 5.64
N LEU A 136 20.65 1.72 5.32
CA LEU A 136 19.26 1.57 5.74
C LEU A 136 18.53 0.59 4.84
N SER A 137 17.66 -0.22 5.43
CA SER A 137 17.00 -1.29 4.69
C SER A 137 15.74 -1.79 5.40
N LEU A 138 14.91 -2.50 4.63
CA LEU A 138 13.72 -3.16 5.13
C LEU A 138 13.77 -4.64 4.80
N THR A 139 13.36 -5.46 5.73
CA THR A 139 13.01 -6.85 5.48
C THR A 139 11.52 -6.92 5.22
N VAL A 140 11.13 -7.46 4.06
CA VAL A 140 9.74 -7.62 3.67
C VAL A 140 9.47 -9.11 3.55
N GLU A 141 8.62 -9.60 4.43
CA GLU A 141 8.07 -10.94 4.34
C GLU A 141 6.71 -10.87 3.65
N THR A 142 6.51 -11.75 2.66
CA THR A 142 5.18 -12.00 2.11
C THR A 142 4.82 -13.46 2.31
N VAL A 143 3.63 -13.71 2.81
CA VAL A 143 3.06 -15.06 2.97
C VAL A 143 1.75 -15.10 2.22
N TRP A 144 1.71 -15.93 1.18
CA TRP A 144 0.50 -16.33 0.49
C TRP A 144 0.03 -17.65 1.06
N ALA A 145 -1.24 -17.77 1.43
CA ALA A 145 -1.79 -18.99 1.99
C ALA A 145 -3.22 -19.22 1.52
N LEU A 146 -3.57 -20.49 1.28
CA LEU A 146 -4.94 -20.90 1.10
C LEU A 146 -5.59 -21.13 2.47
N VAL A 147 -6.67 -20.39 2.73
CA VAL A 147 -7.49 -20.50 3.94
C VAL A 147 -8.90 -20.86 3.50
N GLY A 148 -9.21 -22.16 3.51
CA GLY A 148 -10.40 -22.67 2.82
C GLY A 148 -10.27 -22.45 1.31
N ASP A 149 -11.25 -21.76 0.73
CA ASP A 149 -11.27 -21.39 -0.69
C ASP A 149 -10.70 -19.98 -0.96
N GLU A 150 -10.28 -19.26 0.09
CA GLU A 150 -9.74 -17.92 -0.02
C GLU A 150 -8.22 -17.93 -0.11
N LEU A 151 -7.68 -16.98 -0.88
CA LEU A 151 -6.26 -16.73 -0.96
C LEU A 151 -5.93 -15.49 -0.11
N GLU A 152 -5.21 -15.70 0.98
CA GLU A 152 -4.73 -14.63 1.86
C GLU A 152 -3.30 -14.21 1.49
N LEU A 153 -3.06 -12.90 1.48
CA LEU A 153 -1.73 -12.31 1.44
C LEU A 153 -1.48 -11.57 2.75
N ARG A 154 -0.45 -12.01 3.49
CA ARG A 154 0.13 -11.27 4.61
C ARG A 154 1.44 -10.63 4.19
N VAL A 155 1.61 -9.35 4.51
CA VAL A 155 2.86 -8.61 4.27
C VAL A 155 3.35 -8.05 5.60
N GLU A 156 4.54 -8.46 6.02
CA GLU A 156 5.23 -7.91 7.18
C GLU A 156 6.44 -7.10 6.73
N ILE A 157 6.55 -5.86 7.21
CA ILE A 157 7.60 -4.92 6.83
C ILE A 157 8.36 -4.53 8.08
N GLU A 158 9.62 -4.94 8.16
CA GLU A 158 10.50 -4.68 9.29
C GLU A 158 11.66 -3.76 8.87
N PRO A 159 11.64 -2.48 9.27
CA PRO A 159 12.75 -1.58 8.98
C PRO A 159 13.95 -1.83 9.89
N SER A 160 15.15 -1.59 9.37
CA SER A 160 16.35 -1.42 10.20
C SER A 160 16.22 -0.19 11.11
N ALA A 161 16.99 -0.14 12.19
CA ALA A 161 17.09 1.08 13.00
C ALA A 161 17.78 2.23 12.23
N GLY A 162 17.56 3.47 12.68
CA GLY A 162 18.32 4.65 12.24
C GLY A 162 17.77 5.41 11.04
N TRP A 163 16.50 5.22 10.66
CA TRP A 163 15.86 6.03 9.63
C TRP A 163 15.72 7.49 10.08
N PRO A 164 16.25 8.47 9.32
CA PRO A 164 16.37 9.85 9.78
C PRO A 164 15.23 10.77 9.33
N THR A 165 14.24 10.26 8.58
CA THR A 165 13.20 11.06 7.94
C THR A 165 11.85 10.37 8.01
N VAL A 166 10.77 11.16 7.92
CA VAL A 166 9.42 10.64 7.69
C VAL A 166 9.32 9.98 6.32
N TRP A 167 8.56 8.90 6.23
CA TRP A 167 8.30 8.25 4.96
C TRP A 167 7.03 8.81 4.31
N PRO A 168 7.02 8.99 2.98
CA PRO A 168 5.85 9.45 2.26
C PRO A 168 4.66 8.48 2.35
N ARG A 169 4.94 7.18 2.45
CA ARG A 169 3.97 6.11 2.65
C ARG A 169 4.63 4.82 3.11
N ILE A 170 3.79 3.87 3.53
CA ILE A 170 4.14 2.47 3.67
C ILE A 170 3.04 1.68 2.96
N GLY A 171 3.39 0.96 1.90
CA GLY A 171 2.42 0.15 1.16
C GLY A 171 3.07 -0.82 0.20
N VAL A 172 2.25 -1.54 -0.54
CA VAL A 172 2.69 -2.42 -1.61
C VAL A 172 2.08 -2.01 -2.94
N ARG A 173 2.87 -2.11 -4.00
CA ARG A 173 2.46 -1.86 -5.37
C ARG A 173 2.29 -3.18 -6.12
N PHE A 174 1.18 -3.28 -6.84
CA PHE A 174 0.97 -4.25 -7.89
C PHE A 174 1.01 -3.55 -9.23
N ASN A 175 1.68 -4.14 -10.21
CA ASN A 175 1.56 -3.72 -11.60
C ASN A 175 0.53 -4.64 -12.26
N LEU A 176 -0.48 -4.03 -12.87
CA LEU A 176 -1.53 -4.72 -13.61
C LEU A 176 -1.40 -4.32 -15.08
N PRO A 177 -0.64 -5.07 -15.90
CA PRO A 177 -0.57 -4.82 -17.33
C PRO A 177 -1.96 -4.88 -17.96
N ASP A 178 -2.27 -3.93 -18.84
CA ASP A 178 -3.55 -3.90 -19.56
C ASP A 178 -3.70 -5.12 -20.47
N GLY A 179 -2.64 -5.56 -21.16
CA GLY A 179 -2.66 -6.75 -22.01
C GLY A 179 -3.71 -6.70 -23.12
N GLY A 180 -4.17 -5.50 -23.50
CA GLY A 180 -5.30 -5.28 -24.40
C GLY A 180 -6.68 -5.21 -23.72
N GLU A 181 -6.74 -5.42 -22.41
CA GLU A 181 -7.93 -5.33 -21.56
C GLU A 181 -7.72 -4.22 -20.49
N PRO A 182 -8.04 -2.95 -20.80
CA PRO A 182 -7.85 -1.87 -19.86
C PRO A 182 -8.69 -2.07 -18.59
N ILE A 183 -8.15 -1.64 -17.45
CA ILE A 183 -8.89 -1.61 -16.18
C ILE A 183 -9.86 -0.43 -16.27
N PRO A 184 -11.20 -0.66 -16.21
CA PRO A 184 -12.16 0.42 -16.43
C PRO A 184 -12.28 1.36 -15.23
N GLY A 185 -11.93 0.89 -14.03
CA GLY A 185 -12.10 1.64 -12.79
C GLY A 185 -11.97 0.77 -11.56
N ALA A 186 -12.44 1.31 -10.43
CA ALA A 186 -12.50 0.63 -9.15
C ALA A 186 -13.88 0.80 -8.48
N GLU A 187 -14.22 -0.15 -7.61
CA GLU A 187 -15.30 -0.03 -6.64
C GLU A 187 -14.73 -0.31 -5.25
N TRP A 188 -15.11 0.48 -4.26
CA TRP A 188 -14.64 0.30 -2.88
C TRP A 188 -15.71 0.64 -1.86
N PHE A 189 -15.65 -0.04 -0.72
CA PHE A 189 -16.31 0.39 0.51
C PHE A 189 -15.25 1.03 1.42
N GLY A 190 -15.41 2.30 1.74
CA GLY A 190 -14.41 3.06 2.47
C GLY A 190 -14.71 4.54 2.46
N LEU A 191 -13.68 5.36 2.64
CA LEU A 191 -13.79 6.82 2.55
C LEU A 191 -13.85 7.26 1.08
N GLY A 192 -14.72 8.23 0.78
CA GLY A 192 -14.85 8.80 -0.56
C GLY A 192 -15.83 9.97 -0.62
N PRO A 193 -16.27 10.40 -1.82
CA PRO A 193 -15.90 9.84 -3.13
C PRO A 193 -14.54 10.32 -3.67
N ARG A 194 -14.01 11.43 -3.14
CA ARG A 194 -12.73 12.01 -3.57
C ARG A 194 -11.56 11.46 -2.75
N GLU A 195 -10.35 11.73 -3.21
CA GLU A 195 -9.15 11.44 -2.42
C GLU A 195 -9.20 12.07 -1.03
N SER A 196 -8.57 11.40 -0.07
CA SER A 196 -8.46 11.85 1.31
C SER A 196 -7.14 11.38 1.91
N TYR A 197 -6.49 12.24 2.67
CA TYR A 197 -5.22 11.98 3.37
C TYR A 197 -5.45 12.05 4.90
N PRO A 198 -4.54 11.54 5.75
CA PRO A 198 -4.74 11.51 7.21
C PRO A 198 -5.09 12.86 7.86
N ASP A 199 -4.62 13.97 7.29
CA ASP A 199 -4.88 15.36 7.69
C ASP A 199 -5.96 16.05 6.84
N SER A 200 -6.45 15.40 5.78
CA SER A 200 -7.49 15.90 4.85
C SER A 200 -8.60 14.86 4.66
N ILE A 201 -9.29 14.53 5.76
CA ILE A 201 -10.33 13.49 5.86
C ILE A 201 -11.73 14.09 6.10
N GLN A 202 -11.81 15.34 6.55
CA GLN A 202 -13.05 15.93 7.10
C GLN A 202 -14.24 15.94 6.13
N ALA A 203 -13.99 16.01 4.81
CA ALA A 203 -15.02 15.98 3.78
C ALA A 203 -15.33 14.56 3.27
N ALA A 204 -14.47 13.58 3.56
CA ALA A 204 -14.65 12.20 3.13
C ALA A 204 -15.71 11.51 3.97
N ARG A 205 -16.49 10.61 3.35
CA ARG A 205 -17.58 9.88 3.99
C ARG A 205 -17.39 8.40 3.78
N LEU A 206 -17.80 7.60 4.77
CA LEU A 206 -17.82 6.15 4.65
C LEU A 206 -19.01 5.74 3.77
N GLY A 207 -18.76 4.95 2.73
CA GLY A 207 -19.78 4.52 1.79
C GLY A 207 -19.26 3.51 0.77
N ARG A 208 -20.13 3.10 -0.15
CA ARG A 208 -19.74 2.40 -1.38
C ARG A 208 -19.58 3.41 -2.50
N TYR A 209 -18.46 3.35 -3.20
CA TYR A 209 -18.10 4.26 -4.27
C TYR A 209 -17.60 3.48 -5.46
N THR A 210 -17.78 4.04 -6.64
CA THR A 210 -17.18 3.58 -7.88
C THR A 210 -16.64 4.77 -8.64
N ALA A 211 -15.54 4.59 -9.35
CA ALA A 211 -14.92 5.62 -10.18
C ALA A 211 -14.15 4.94 -11.32
N SER A 212 -14.15 5.56 -12.50
CA SER A 212 -13.21 5.21 -13.57
C SER A 212 -11.77 5.55 -13.18
N VAL A 213 -10.79 4.98 -13.89
CA VAL A 213 -9.37 5.26 -13.63
C VAL A 213 -9.06 6.75 -13.70
N ASP A 214 -9.66 7.47 -14.67
CA ASP A 214 -9.45 8.90 -14.85
C ASP A 214 -10.02 9.73 -13.68
N GLU A 215 -11.18 9.32 -13.15
CA GLU A 215 -11.85 9.98 -12.01
C GLU A 215 -11.15 9.74 -10.67
N LEU A 216 -10.29 8.72 -10.57
CA LEU A 216 -9.50 8.43 -9.36
C LEU A 216 -8.33 9.41 -9.17
N SER A 217 -7.96 10.17 -10.20
CA SER A 217 -6.85 11.11 -10.16
C SER A 217 -7.32 12.57 -10.26
N VAL A 218 -6.62 13.47 -9.59
CA VAL A 218 -6.86 14.91 -9.68
C VAL A 218 -5.78 15.54 -10.58
N PRO A 219 -6.17 16.30 -11.62
CA PRO A 219 -5.22 16.99 -12.49
C PRO A 219 -4.71 18.27 -11.82
N TYR A 220 -3.80 18.12 -10.85
CA TYR A 220 -3.06 19.24 -10.28
C TYR A 220 -2.20 19.93 -11.36
N ALA A 221 -2.07 21.27 -11.28
CA ALA A 221 -1.49 22.13 -12.31
C ALA A 221 0.04 22.24 -12.23
#